data_AF-A0A924MC85-F1
#
_entry.id   AF-A0A924MC85-F1
#
_cell.length_a   1.000
_cell.length_b   1.000
_cell.length_c   1.000
_cell.angle_alpha   90.00
_cell.angle_beta   90.00
_cell.angle_gamma   90.00
#
_symmetry.space_group_name_H-M   'P 1'
#
loop_
_entity.id
_entity.type
_entity.pdbx_description
1 polymer ?
#
loop_
_entity_poly.entity_id
_entity_poly.type
_entity_poly.pdbx_seq_one_letter_code
_entity_poly.pdbx_strand_id
1 'polypeptide(L)'
;MRFIYVTVAICFFTVAGKAQQPNYTAFTVNDGLPSNYIYRAVEDNNGFLWVATDAGIARFDGKHFQVFTTQHGLPDNEVLAIVKENNGRIWVNCFKQSPAYFDEVQNRFINANEDTN
;
A
#
# COMPACT_ATOMS: atom_id res chain seq x y z
N MET A 1 46.95 -53.65 29.34
CA MET A 1 47.21 -54.02 27.93
C MET A 1 46.39 -53.08 27.04
N ARG A 2 46.99 -52.68 25.92
CA ARG A 2 46.70 -51.56 24.99
C ARG A 2 45.30 -51.47 24.31
N PHE A 3 44.84 -50.22 24.12
CA PHE A 3 44.15 -49.51 23.01
C PHE A 3 42.94 -50.11 22.24
N ILE A 4 41.92 -49.29 21.93
CA ILE A 4 41.57 -48.74 20.59
C ILE A 4 40.27 -47.90 20.62
N TYR A 5 40.28 -46.76 19.91
CA TYR A 5 39.22 -45.77 19.72
C TYR A 5 38.18 -46.25 18.69
N VAL A 6 36.89 -45.91 18.87
CA VAL A 6 35.96 -45.74 17.74
C VAL A 6 35.21 -44.44 17.91
N THR A 7 35.53 -43.52 17.02
CA THR A 7 34.92 -42.20 16.78
C THR A 7 33.40 -42.24 16.81
N VAL A 8 32.79 -41.49 17.72
CA VAL A 8 31.41 -41.06 17.56
C VAL A 8 31.44 -39.96 16.51
N ALA A 9 30.96 -40.29 15.31
CA ALA A 9 30.77 -39.36 14.23
C ALA A 9 29.94 -38.17 14.73
N ILE A 10 30.53 -36.98 14.75
CA ILE A 10 29.80 -35.74 14.88
C ILE A 10 28.95 -35.63 13.61
N CYS A 11 27.68 -36.01 13.71
CA CYS A 11 26.71 -35.66 12.69
C CYS A 11 26.68 -34.13 12.63
N PHE A 12 27.34 -33.56 11.63
CA PHE A 12 27.00 -32.23 11.13
C PHE A 12 25.59 -32.34 10.54
N PHE A 13 24.58 -32.33 11.40
CA PHE A 13 23.27 -31.83 11.00
C PHE A 13 23.51 -30.36 10.71
N THR A 14 23.86 -30.06 9.47
CA THR A 14 23.58 -28.74 8.95
C THR A 14 22.07 -28.59 9.11
N VAL A 15 21.64 -27.79 10.09
CA VAL A 15 20.34 -27.15 9.96
C VAL A 15 20.52 -26.30 8.72
N ALA A 16 20.10 -26.81 7.57
CA ALA A 16 19.83 -25.97 6.43
C ALA A 16 18.82 -24.96 6.95
N GLY A 17 19.29 -23.76 7.29
CA GLY A 17 18.43 -22.69 7.75
C GLY A 17 17.43 -22.44 6.65
N LYS A 18 16.20 -22.92 6.81
CA LYS A 18 15.13 -22.49 5.92
C LYS A 18 14.96 -21.01 6.18
N ALA A 19 15.35 -20.20 5.20
CA ALA A 19 14.95 -18.80 5.18
C ALA A 19 13.44 -18.76 5.40
N GLN A 20 12.99 -17.90 6.32
CA GLN A 20 11.57 -17.71 6.57
C GLN A 20 10.92 -17.31 5.25
N GLN A 21 10.00 -18.13 4.75
CA GLN A 21 9.23 -17.80 3.57
C GLN A 21 8.17 -16.80 4.01
N PRO A 22 8.26 -15.51 3.63
CA PRO A 22 7.22 -14.55 3.98
C PRO A 22 5.92 -14.97 3.29
N ASN A 23 4.85 -15.11 4.07
CA ASN A 23 3.51 -15.25 3.51
C ASN A 23 3.12 -13.90 2.92
N TYR A 24 2.92 -13.84 1.60
CA TYR A 24 2.36 -12.67 0.93
C TYR A 24 0.93 -13.00 0.48
N THR A 25 0.09 -11.97 0.50
CA THR A 25 -1.24 -12.01 -0.12
C THR A 25 -1.22 -11.01 -1.26
N ALA A 26 -1.68 -11.43 -2.43
CA ALA A 26 -1.82 -10.56 -3.60
C ALA A 26 -3.26 -10.05 -3.67
N PHE A 27 -3.41 -8.74 -3.91
CA PHE A 27 -4.68 -8.11 -4.18
C PHE A 27 -4.69 -7.57 -5.60
N THR A 28 -5.81 -7.74 -6.28
CA THR A 28 -6.02 -7.40 -7.69
C THR A 28 -7.34 -6.68 -7.87
N VAL A 29 -7.69 -6.36 -9.12
CA VAL A 29 -9.03 -5.87 -9.47
C VAL A 29 -10.16 -6.80 -9.04
N ASN A 30 -9.92 -8.11 -8.93
CA ASN A 30 -10.92 -9.07 -8.45
C ASN A 30 -11.20 -8.93 -6.94
N ASP A 31 -10.30 -8.28 -6.21
CA ASP A 31 -10.39 -8.07 -4.76
C ASP A 31 -10.89 -6.66 -4.41
N GLY A 32 -11.20 -5.83 -5.41
CA GLY A 32 -11.76 -4.48 -5.25
C GLY A 32 -10.78 -3.33 -5.52
N LEU A 33 -9.53 -3.62 -5.90
CA LEU A 33 -8.61 -2.58 -6.37
C LEU A 33 -9.11 -2.00 -7.72
N PRO A 34 -9.06 -0.67 -7.95
CA PRO A 34 -9.60 -0.09 -9.19
C PRO A 34 -8.76 -0.44 -10.42
N SER A 35 -7.46 -0.70 -10.25
CA SER A 35 -6.57 -1.13 -11.31
C SER A 35 -5.34 -1.83 -10.75
N ASN A 36 -4.79 -2.77 -11.53
CA ASN A 36 -3.53 -3.44 -11.22
C ASN A 36 -2.30 -2.57 -11.55
N TYR A 37 -2.48 -1.42 -12.23
CA TYR A 37 -1.42 -0.46 -12.51
C TYR A 37 -1.30 0.54 -11.35
N ILE A 38 -0.37 0.25 -10.43
CA ILE A 38 -0.15 1.04 -9.21
C ILE A 38 1.04 1.98 -9.42
N TYR A 39 0.84 3.27 -9.15
CA TYR A 39 1.91 4.27 -9.20
C TYR A 39 2.53 4.55 -7.84
N ARG A 40 1.71 4.57 -6.77
CA ARG A 40 2.14 4.93 -5.42
C ARG A 40 1.28 4.22 -4.37
N ALA A 41 1.88 3.93 -3.22
CA ALA A 41 1.14 3.56 -2.02
C ALA A 41 1.71 4.27 -0.80
N VAL A 42 0.86 4.70 0.13
CA VAL A 42 1.26 5.34 1.40
C VAL A 42 0.29 4.96 2.51
N GLU A 43 0.80 4.69 3.70
CA GLU A 43 -0.01 4.43 4.89
C GLU A 43 -0.30 5.75 5.63
N ASP A 44 -1.56 5.98 5.98
CA ASP A 44 -1.96 7.14 6.77
C ASP A 44 -1.67 6.96 8.28
N ASN A 45 -2.09 7.91 9.10
CA ASN A 45 -1.86 7.84 10.55
C ASN A 45 -2.86 6.92 11.28
N ASN A 46 -3.91 6.48 10.59
CA ASN A 46 -4.94 5.57 11.11
C ASN A 46 -4.66 4.11 10.68
N GLY A 47 -3.62 3.87 9.88
CA GLY A 47 -3.24 2.55 9.38
C GLY A 47 -3.94 2.15 8.08
N PHE A 48 -4.65 3.06 7.41
CA PHE A 48 -5.18 2.77 6.08
C PHE A 48 -4.08 2.91 5.03
N LEU A 49 -4.04 1.96 4.09
CA LEU A 49 -3.16 2.03 2.94
C LEU A 49 -3.89 2.72 1.79
N TRP A 50 -3.34 3.85 1.34
CA TRP A 50 -3.79 4.58 0.17
C TRP A 50 -2.98 4.17 -1.05
N VAL A 51 -3.66 3.72 -2.11
CA VAL A 51 -3.05 3.15 -3.32
C VAL A 51 -3.52 3.94 -4.54
N ALA A 52 -2.59 4.63 -5.19
CA ALA A 52 -2.85 5.42 -6.40
C ALA A 52 -2.62 4.56 -7.65
N THR A 53 -3.59 4.63 -8.57
CA THR A 53 -3.62 3.82 -9.79
C THR A 53 -3.95 4.68 -11.01
N ASP A 54 -3.93 4.09 -12.19
CA ASP A 54 -4.40 4.73 -13.44
C ASP A 54 -5.93 4.83 -13.56
N ALA A 55 -6.68 4.23 -12.64
CA ALA A 55 -8.14 4.19 -12.66
C ALA A 55 -8.81 4.67 -11.34
N GLY A 56 -8.06 5.38 -10.51
CA GLY A 56 -8.54 6.00 -9.26
C GLY A 56 -7.56 5.79 -8.11
N ILE A 57 -8.03 6.08 -6.90
CA ILE A 57 -7.31 5.79 -5.65
C ILE A 57 -8.13 4.82 -4.79
N ALA A 58 -7.46 3.88 -4.15
CA ALA A 58 -8.08 2.94 -3.22
C ALA A 58 -7.56 3.17 -1.80
N ARG A 59 -8.46 3.21 -0.81
CA ARG A 59 -8.13 3.16 0.62
C ARG A 59 -8.40 1.75 1.12
N PHE A 60 -7.41 1.12 1.73
CA PHE A 60 -7.47 -0.27 2.17
C PHE A 60 -7.37 -0.35 3.70
N ASP A 61 -8.31 -1.07 4.32
CA ASP A 61 -8.41 -1.25 5.78
C ASP A 61 -7.72 -2.54 6.30
N GLY A 62 -7.02 -3.26 5.41
CA GLY A 62 -6.47 -4.60 5.69
C GLY A 62 -7.35 -5.75 5.19
N LYS A 63 -8.59 -5.47 4.77
CA LYS A 63 -9.58 -6.46 4.30
C LYS A 63 -10.34 -6.01 3.05
N HIS A 64 -10.74 -4.74 2.98
CA HIS A 64 -11.58 -4.19 1.92
C HIS A 64 -10.97 -2.92 1.34
N PHE A 65 -11.19 -2.73 0.04
CA PHE A 65 -10.87 -1.49 -0.65
C PHE A 65 -12.10 -0.58 -0.73
N GLN A 66 -11.91 0.69 -0.40
CA GLN A 66 -12.81 1.77 -0.74
C GLN A 66 -12.20 2.56 -1.91
N VAL A 67 -12.93 2.69 -3.00
CA VAL A 67 -12.43 3.33 -4.23
C VAL A 67 -12.97 4.75 -4.36
N PHE A 68 -12.09 5.68 -4.72
CA PHE A 68 -12.44 7.04 -5.06
C PHE A 68 -12.03 7.35 -6.50
N THR A 69 -12.89 8.08 -7.18
CA THR A 69 -12.84 8.45 -8.60
C THR A 69 -13.22 9.91 -8.75
N THR A 70 -13.33 10.42 -9.98
CA THR A 70 -13.91 11.74 -10.26
C THR A 70 -15.32 11.93 -9.68
N GLN A 71 -16.10 10.86 -9.50
CA GLN A 71 -17.41 10.92 -8.83
C GLN A 71 -17.30 11.29 -7.35
N HIS A 72 -16.11 11.10 -6.77
CA HIS A 72 -15.77 11.38 -5.39
C HIS A 72 -14.84 12.60 -5.29
N GLY A 73 -14.84 13.47 -6.29
CA GLY A 73 -14.09 14.73 -6.28
C GLY A 73 -12.61 14.63 -6.63
N LEU A 74 -12.11 13.48 -7.09
CA LEU A 74 -10.77 13.46 -7.68
C LEU A 74 -10.74 14.34 -8.94
N PRO A 75 -9.66 15.13 -9.16
CA PRO A 75 -9.51 15.92 -10.38
C PRO A 75 -9.42 15.07 -11.66
N ASP A 76 -8.81 13.89 -11.59
CA ASP A 76 -8.76 12.88 -12.66
C ASP A 76 -8.66 11.48 -12.03
N ASN A 77 -8.98 10.42 -12.80
CA ASN A 77 -8.85 9.04 -12.32
C ASN A 77 -7.39 8.54 -12.43
N GLU A 78 -6.55 9.14 -13.28
CA GLU A 78 -5.13 8.83 -13.32
C GLU A 78 -4.39 9.57 -12.19
N VAL A 79 -4.17 8.87 -11.07
CA VAL A 79 -3.56 9.43 -9.85
C VAL A 79 -2.08 9.09 -9.83
N LEU A 80 -1.22 10.09 -10.01
CA LEU A 80 0.22 9.88 -10.22
C LEU A 80 1.02 9.88 -8.91
N ALA A 81 0.54 10.58 -7.89
CA ALA A 81 1.25 10.72 -6.63
C ALA A 81 0.28 10.85 -5.45
N ILE A 82 0.72 10.34 -4.29
CA ILE A 82 0.09 10.54 -2.99
C ILE A 82 1.15 11.05 -2.02
N VAL A 83 0.83 12.09 -1.26
CA VAL A 83 1.66 12.64 -0.19
C VAL A 83 0.84 12.69 1.09
N LYS A 84 1.40 12.13 2.16
CA LYS A 84 0.87 12.30 3.51
C LYS A 84 1.59 13.45 4.20
N GLU A 85 0.83 14.41 4.71
CA GLU A 85 1.35 15.47 5.56
C GLU A 85 1.49 15.04 7.02
N ASN A 86 2.26 15.80 7.80
CA ASN A 86 2.47 15.53 9.24
C ASN A 86 1.17 15.55 10.06
N ASN A 87 0.17 16.33 9.63
CA ASN A 87 -1.15 16.38 10.24
C ASN A 87 -2.04 15.16 9.86
N GLY A 88 -1.55 14.24 9.03
CA GLY A 88 -2.27 13.07 8.55
C GLY A 88 -3.09 13.30 7.28
N ARG A 89 -3.15 14.52 6.75
CA ARG A 89 -3.90 14.84 5.53
C ARG A 89 -3.26 14.14 4.32
N ILE A 90 -4.10 13.56 3.49
CA ILE A 90 -3.70 12.92 2.24
C ILE A 90 -3.91 13.89 1.09
N TRP A 91 -2.83 14.17 0.39
CA TRP A 91 -2.80 14.94 -0.84
C TRP A 91 -2.53 14.04 -2.02
N VAL A 92 -3.17 14.33 -3.15
CA VAL A 92 -3.01 13.61 -4.40
C VAL A 92 -2.70 14.58 -5.53
N ASN A 93 -1.94 14.10 -6.50
CA ASN A 93 -1.76 14.78 -7.78
C ASN A 93 -2.20 13.86 -8.91
N CYS A 94 -2.91 14.43 -9.88
CA CYS A 94 -3.47 13.73 -11.03
C CYS A 94 -2.90 14.33 -12.33
N PHE A 95 -3.00 13.60 -13.45
CA PHE A 95 -2.40 14.00 -14.73
C PHE A 95 -2.74 15.45 -15.19
N LYS A 96 -3.94 15.95 -14.85
CA LYS A 96 -4.43 17.30 -15.24
C LYS A 96 -4.17 18.44 -14.24
N GLN A 97 -3.21 18.28 -13.33
CA GLN A 97 -2.44 19.35 -12.67
C GLN A 97 -3.13 20.21 -11.58
N SER A 98 -4.23 19.75 -10.97
CA SER A 98 -4.66 20.33 -9.68
C SER A 98 -4.42 19.34 -8.55
N PRO A 99 -3.69 19.71 -7.49
CA PRO A 99 -3.65 18.90 -6.29
C PRO A 99 -5.04 18.87 -5.65
N ALA A 100 -5.38 17.74 -5.05
CA ALA A 100 -6.57 17.61 -4.23
C ALA A 100 -6.18 16.98 -2.90
N TYR A 101 -6.94 17.30 -1.85
CA TYR A 101 -6.78 16.64 -0.56
C TYR A 101 -8.03 15.83 -0.20
N PHE A 102 -7.83 14.79 0.59
CA PHE A 102 -8.95 14.01 1.10
C PHE A 102 -9.58 14.68 2.32
N ASP A 103 -10.89 14.90 2.25
CA ASP A 103 -11.70 15.33 3.38
C ASP A 103 -12.38 14.11 4.02
N GLU A 104 -11.96 13.77 5.23
CA GLU A 104 -12.49 12.62 5.97
C GLU A 104 -13.97 12.78 6.36
N VAL A 105 -14.44 14.02 6.58
CA VAL A 105 -15.82 14.28 7.03
C VAL A 105 -16.81 14.04 5.90
N GLN A 106 -16.49 14.54 4.70
CA GLN A 106 -17.29 14.39 3.50
C GLN A 106 -16.96 13.11 2.73
N ASN A 107 -15.89 12.40 3.11
CA ASN A 107 -15.43 11.16 2.50
C ASN A 107 -15.21 11.31 0.98
N ARG A 108 -14.54 12.41 0.59
CA ARG A 108 -14.29 12.78 -0.80
C ARG A 108 -13.03 13.62 -0.95
N PHE A 109 -12.56 13.76 -2.17
CA PHE A 109 -11.49 14.70 -2.50
C PHE A 109 -12.05 16.10 -2.76
N ILE A 110 -11.29 17.10 -2.31
CA ILE A 110 -11.53 18.52 -2.52
C ILE A 110 -10.35 19.07 -3.32
N ASN A 111 -10.66 19.74 -4.43
CA ASN A 111 -9.64 20.41 -5.23
C ASN A 111 -9.05 21.57 -4.42
N ALA A 112 -7.72 21.65 -4.35
CA ALA A 112 -7.05 22.72 -3.61
C ALA A 112 -7.43 24.13 -4.07
N ASN A 113 -7.80 24.27 -5.35
CA ASN A 113 -8.20 25.54 -5.94
C ASN A 113 -9.64 25.95 -5.61
N GLU A 114 -10.45 25.05 -5.04
CA GLU A 114 -11.84 25.34 -4.65
C GLU A 114 -11.94 25.89 -3.21
N ASP A 115 -10.88 25.76 -2.41
CA ASP A 115 -10.83 26.13 -0.98
C ASP A 115 -10.46 27.61 -0.74
N THR A 116 -10.19 28.38 -1.80
CA THR A 116 -9.73 29.79 -1.71
C THR A 116 -10.85 30.83 -1.89
N ASN A 117 -12.12 30.44 -1.72
CA ASN A 117 -13.27 31.37 -1.70
C ASN A 117 -13.77 31.62 -0.28
#